data_AF-A0A2P6PDR4-F1
#
_entry.id   AF-A0A2P6PDR4-F1
#
_cell.length_a   1.000
_cell.length_b   1.000
_cell.length_c   1.000
_cell.angle_alpha   90.00
_cell.angle_beta   90.00
_cell.angle_gamma   90.00
#
_symmetry.space_group_name_H-M   'P 1'
#
loop_
_entity.id
_entity.type
_entity.pdbx_description
1 polymer ?
#
loop_
_entity_poly.entity_id
_entity_poly.type
_entity_poly.pdbx_seq_one_letter_code
_entity_poly.pdbx_strand_id
1 'polypeptide(L)'
;MQEDYGLKRVKAALRLVVKKLCENGFAGNAEKMVKGLVNEFFPDEYICDLLIKGWCVDGKLEEARRLAGEMYRRGFDIGTSSFNVILDCV
;
A
#
# COMPACT_ATOMS: atom_id res chain seq x y z
N MET A 1 -16.11 23.49 0.00
CA MET A 1 -14.90 23.63 -0.87
C MET A 1 -13.57 23.48 -0.13
N GLN A 2 -13.45 23.80 1.18
CA GLN A 2 -12.18 23.63 1.91
C GLN A 2 -11.94 22.18 2.40
N GLU A 3 -13.00 21.45 2.77
CA GLU A 3 -12.88 20.07 3.29
C GLU A 3 -12.32 19.09 2.25
N ASP A 4 -12.70 19.24 0.98
CA ASP A 4 -12.21 18.44 -0.14
C ASP A 4 -10.68 18.61 -0.37
N TYR A 5 -10.19 19.83 -0.13
CA TYR A 5 -8.77 20.17 -0.26
C TYR A 5 -7.91 19.61 0.88
N GLY A 6 -8.47 19.56 2.10
CA GLY A 6 -7.83 18.94 3.26
C GLY A 6 -7.67 17.43 3.05
N LEU A 7 -8.74 16.77 2.60
CA LEU A 7 -8.76 15.33 2.32
C LEU A 7 -7.71 14.93 1.27
N LYS A 8 -7.60 15.70 0.18
CA LYS A 8 -6.57 15.49 -0.86
C LYS A 8 -5.14 15.56 -0.32
N ARG A 9 -4.83 16.53 0.54
CA ARG A 9 -3.48 16.69 1.11
C ARG A 9 -3.12 15.55 2.06
N VAL A 10 -4.06 15.12 2.90
CA VAL A 10 -3.83 14.00 3.83
C VAL A 10 -3.54 12.71 3.06
N LYS A 11 -4.27 12.46 1.97
CA LYS A 11 -4.02 11.33 1.08
C LYS A 11 -2.63 11.38 0.44
N ALA A 12 -2.20 12.55 -0.03
CA ALA A 12 -0.86 12.73 -0.58
C ALA A 12 0.25 12.52 0.47
N ALA A 13 0.05 13.03 1.69
CA ALA A 13 0.96 12.83 2.80
C ALA A 13 1.07 11.35 3.19
N LEU A 14 -0.07 10.64 3.28
CA LEU A 14 -0.10 9.21 3.56
C LEU A 14 0.69 8.41 2.52
N ARG A 15 0.47 8.68 1.22
CA ARG A 15 1.22 8.04 0.14
C ARG A 15 2.73 8.26 0.27
N LEU A 16 3.16 9.48 0.63
CA LEU A 16 4.57 9.81 0.82
C LEU A 16 5.19 9.04 1.98
N VAL A 17 4.49 8.99 3.12
CA VAL A 17 4.95 8.28 4.32
C VAL A 17 5.03 6.77 4.06
N VAL A 18 3.99 6.19 3.47
CA VAL A 18 3.97 4.76 3.10
C VAL A 18 5.12 4.44 2.15
N LYS A 19 5.28 5.24 1.08
CA LYS A 19 6.39 5.07 0.14
C LYS A 19 7.73 5.06 0.86
N LYS A 20 7.97 6.05 1.73
CA LYS A 20 9.26 6.16 2.41
C LYS A 20 9.49 5.01 3.39
N LEU A 21 8.48 4.55 4.10
CA LEU A 21 8.60 3.40 4.99
C LEU A 21 8.90 2.11 4.21
N CYS A 22 8.20 1.86 3.10
CA CYS A 22 8.42 0.70 2.25
C CYS A 22 9.81 0.67 1.62
N GLU A 23 10.32 1.81 1.14
CA GLU A 23 11.68 1.92 0.57
C GLU A 23 12.79 1.63 1.59
N ASN A 24 12.52 1.75 2.90
CA ASN A 24 13.51 1.56 3.96
C ASN A 24 13.35 0.24 4.73
N GLY A 25 12.56 -0.71 4.22
CA GLY A 25 12.41 -2.01 4.88
C GLY A 25 11.45 -2.01 6.08
N PHE A 26 10.51 -1.06 6.12
CA PHE A 26 9.53 -0.91 7.22
C PHE A 26 8.09 -1.14 6.74
N ALA A 27 7.88 -2.09 5.84
CA ALA A 27 6.56 -2.37 5.25
C ALA A 27 5.50 -2.70 6.31
N GLY A 28 5.88 -3.41 7.37
CA GLY A 28 4.97 -3.70 8.49
C GLY A 28 4.49 -2.47 9.26
N ASN A 29 5.33 -1.45 9.39
CA ASN A 29 4.95 -0.19 10.02
C ASN A 29 4.03 0.61 9.07
N ALA A 30 4.34 0.59 7.77
CA ALA A 30 3.51 1.22 6.75
C ALA A 30 2.10 0.60 6.71
N GLU A 31 1.97 -0.73 6.71
CA GLU A 31 0.67 -1.40 6.67
C GLU A 31 -0.15 -1.12 7.94
N LYS A 32 0.48 -1.12 9.13
CA LYS A 32 -0.20 -0.76 10.38
C LYS A 32 -0.77 0.65 10.34
N MET A 33 -0.01 1.61 9.81
CA MET A 33 -0.47 2.99 9.67
C MET A 33 -1.66 3.09 8.72
N VAL A 34 -1.59 2.42 7.57
CA VAL A 34 -2.70 2.39 6.60
C VAL A 34 -3.96 1.75 7.20
N LYS A 35 -3.83 0.65 7.93
CA LYS A 35 -4.95 0.01 8.63
C LYS A 35 -5.57 0.91 9.70
N GLY A 36 -4.75 1.69 10.42
CA GLY A 36 -5.24 2.65 11.41
C GLY A 36 -6.10 3.76 10.80
N LEU A 37 -5.84 4.11 9.54
CA LEU A 37 -6.53 5.19 8.84
C LEU A 37 -7.67 4.70 7.94
N VAL A 38 -7.94 3.39 7.85
CA VAL A 38 -8.91 2.81 6.91
C VAL A 38 -10.35 3.32 7.10
N ASN A 39 -10.70 3.69 8.33
CA ASN A 39 -12.03 4.22 8.68
C ASN A 39 -12.23 5.68 8.23
N GLU A 40 -11.12 6.41 8.04
CA GLU A 40 -11.11 7.82 7.67
C GLU A 40 -10.77 8.01 6.18
N PHE A 41 -9.89 7.14 5.67
CA PHE A 41 -9.35 7.14 4.33
C PHE A 41 -9.26 5.73 3.78
N PHE A 42 -10.08 5.44 2.77
CA PHE A 42 -9.94 4.19 2.05
C PHE A 42 -8.61 4.18 1.28
N PRO A 43 -7.71 3.21 1.55
CA PRO A 43 -6.47 3.09 0.82
C PRO A 43 -6.78 2.86 -0.65
N ASP A 44 -6.08 3.58 -1.52
CA ASP A 44 -6.19 3.33 -2.95
C ASP A 44 -5.18 2.29 -3.42
N GLU A 45 -5.38 1.83 -4.65
CA GLU A 45 -4.52 0.87 -5.34
C GLU A 45 -3.03 1.23 -5.22
N TYR A 46 -2.69 2.51 -5.35
CA TYR A 46 -1.32 2.98 -5.25
C TYR A 46 -0.68 2.75 -3.87
N ILE A 47 -1.41 2.99 -2.77
CA ILE A 47 -0.91 2.70 -1.41
C ILE A 47 -0.65 1.20 -1.26
N CYS A 48 -1.57 0.37 -1.75
CA CYS A 48 -1.41 -1.07 -1.63
C CYS A 48 -0.25 -1.60 -2.48
N ASP A 49 -0.04 -1.06 -3.69
CA ASP A 49 1.12 -1.36 -4.53
C ASP A 49 2.44 -1.03 -3.84
N LEU A 50 2.52 0.11 -3.15
CA LEU A 50 3.68 0.48 -2.36
C LEU A 50 3.93 -0.50 -1.22
N LEU A 51 2.88 -0.97 -0.54
CA LEU A 51 3.00 -1.95 0.53
C LEU A 51 3.47 -3.31 0.01
N ILE A 52 2.95 -3.79 -1.12
CA ILE A 52 3.40 -5.05 -1.75
C ILE A 52 4.89 -4.95 -2.10
N LYS A 53 5.31 -3.85 -2.75
CA LYS A 53 6.73 -3.58 -3.03
C LYS A 53 7.57 -3.53 -1.76
N GLY A 54 7.08 -2.86 -0.71
CA GLY A 54 7.74 -2.79 0.58
C GLY A 54 7.95 -4.17 1.19
N TRP A 55 6.92 -5.01 1.20
CA TRP A 55 7.02 -6.37 1.73
C TRP A 55 8.04 -7.23 0.98
N CYS A 56 8.21 -7.00 -0.32
CA CYS A 56 9.28 -7.61 -1.08
C CYS A 56 10.67 -7.08 -0.71
N VAL A 57 10.82 -5.77 -0.51
CA VAL A 57 12.07 -5.16 -0.02
C VAL A 57 12.44 -5.70 1.36
N ASP A 58 11.46 -5.95 2.23
CA ASP A 58 11.62 -6.61 3.53
C ASP A 58 11.99 -8.12 3.41
N GLY A 59 12.00 -8.70 2.21
CA GLY A 59 12.20 -10.14 1.99
C GLY A 59 11.03 -11.02 2.47
N LYS A 60 9.85 -10.42 2.69
CA LYS A 60 8.66 -11.07 3.26
C LYS A 60 7.61 -11.34 2.18
N LEU A 61 7.97 -12.25 1.27
CA LEU A 61 7.15 -12.60 0.10
C LEU A 61 5.74 -13.10 0.46
N GLU A 62 5.59 -13.82 1.57
CA GLU A 62 4.26 -14.28 2.02
C GLU A 62 3.33 -13.13 2.40
N GLU A 63 3.85 -12.06 3.00
CA GLU A 63 3.06 -10.87 3.32
C GLU A 63 2.67 -10.10 2.05
N ALA A 64 3.60 -10.01 1.09
CA ALA A 64 3.32 -9.45 -0.22
C ALA A 64 2.18 -10.21 -0.94
N ARG A 65 2.24 -11.56 -0.94
CA ARG A 65 1.19 -12.43 -1.49
C ARG A 65 -0.13 -12.28 -0.76
N ARG A 66 -0.13 -12.26 0.57
CA ARG A 66 -1.35 -12.09 1.40
C ARG A 66 -2.04 -10.79 1.03
N LEU A 67 -1.30 -9.69 0.97
CA LEU A 67 -1.86 -8.37 0.69
C LEU A 67 -2.41 -8.27 -0.74
N ALA A 68 -1.69 -8.80 -1.74
CA ALA A 68 -2.20 -8.89 -3.11
C ALA A 68 -3.48 -9.74 -3.19
N GLY A 69 -3.54 -10.89 -2.52
CA GLY A 69 -4.77 -11.69 -2.46
C GLY A 69 -5.95 -10.96 -1.80
N GLU A 70 -5.70 -10.13 -0.79
CA GLU A 70 -6.71 -9.29 -0.16
C GLU A 70 -7.24 -8.19 -1.09
N MET A 71 -6.38 -7.52 -1.85
CA MET A 71 -6.78 -6.54 -2.85
C MET A 71 -7.71 -7.17 -3.90
N TYR A 72 -7.39 -8.38 -4.34
CA TYR A 72 -8.11 -9.08 -5.41
C TYR A 72 -9.52 -9.42 -4.95
N ARG A 73 -9.64 -9.98 -3.74
CA ARG A 73 -10.93 -10.32 -3.12
C ARG A 73 -11.79 -9.09 -2.86
N ARG A 74 -11.19 -7.92 -2.65
CA ARG A 74 -11.89 -6.66 -2.42
C ARG A 74 -12.30 -5.95 -3.72
N GLY A 75 -11.99 -6.53 -4.88
CA GLY A 75 -12.34 -5.97 -6.19
C GLY A 75 -11.54 -4.72 -6.56
N PHE A 76 -10.38 -4.51 -5.92
CA PHE A 76 -9.41 -3.57 -6.47
C PHE A 76 -8.91 -4.14 -7.79
N ASP A 77 -8.84 -3.27 -8.80
CA ASP A 77 -8.14 -3.61 -10.03
C ASP A 77 -6.67 -3.73 -9.64
N ILE A 78 -6.23 -4.95 -9.32
CA ILE A 78 -4.80 -5.21 -9.20
C ILE A 78 -4.33 -5.24 -10.64
N GLY A 79 -3.92 -4.08 -11.15
CA GLY A 79 -3.27 -4.05 -12.45
C GLY A 79 -2.16 -5.10 -12.50
N THR A 80 -1.85 -5.62 -13.67
CA THR A 80 -0.71 -6.53 -13.92
C THR A 80 0.58 -6.08 -13.22
N SER A 81 0.72 -4.78 -12.93
CA SER A 81 1.62 -4.15 -11.95
C SER A 81 1.90 -4.97 -10.70
N SER A 82 0.92 -5.29 -9.85
CA SER A 82 1.21 -5.82 -8.50
C SER A 82 1.54 -7.31 -8.51
N PHE A 83 1.03 -8.06 -9.49
CA PHE A 83 1.50 -9.43 -9.75
C PHE A 83 2.91 -9.45 -10.31
N ASN A 84 3.26 -8.53 -11.22
CA ASN A 84 4.62 -8.37 -11.72
C ASN A 84 5.59 -7.98 -10.60
N VAL A 85 5.15 -7.13 -9.67
CA VAL A 85 5.95 -6.82 -8.47
C VAL A 85 6.27 -8.11 -7.72
N ILE A 86 5.29 -8.97 -7.44
CA ILE A 86 5.55 -10.25 -6.74
C ILE A 86 6.50 -11.15 -7.53
N LEU A 87 6.42 -11.16 -8.86
CA LEU A 87 7.35 -11.90 -9.72
C LEU A 87 8.78 -11.34 -9.66
N ASP A 88 8.93 -10.01 -9.56
CA ASP A 88 10.24 -9.34 -9.40
C ASP A 88 10.88 -9.60 -8.02
N CYS A 89 10.12 -10.17 -7.07
CA CYS A 89 10.60 -10.49 -5.72
C CYS A 89 11.17 -11.92 -5.60
N VAL A 90 11.12 -12.71 -6.67
CA VAL A 90 11.62 -14.10 -6.74
C VAL A 90 12.99 -14.17 -7.41
#